data_AF-A0A231P4L6-F1
#
_entry.id   AF-A0A231P4L6-F1
#
_cell.length_a   1.000
_cell.length_b   1.000
_cell.length_c   1.000
_cell.angle_alpha   90.00
_cell.angle_beta   90.00
_cell.angle_gamma   90.00
#
_symmetry.space_group_name_H-M   'P 1'
#
loop_
_entity.id
_entity.type
_entity.pdbx_description
1 polymer ?
#
loop_
_entity_poly.entity_id
_entity_poly.type
_entity_poly.pdbx_seq_one_letter_code
_entity_poly.pdbx_strand_id
1 'polypeptide(L)'
;MAQHTKEYIREEIIRLLKYAPPEMRVAVLALLPATKRTLNQGYRPTMRGVPLRSWRCLLHLLSSVASMQSDTEMLLRVSSDLLAIADRMAPPGEVLRQSAEILVHAMHAELYVCRLRNSRGEWVARSANHVSGKSIPIVAPMLEESLREHPVMNAILQRHTRYVVSNNLQALERGGDSFDCVIYKEGYRSRLAFVLRERNDKPPFGLVMLYTTREYGFETFDERFLGKCARLVSLTVGRRIAVARDTLEKAAGAMAHYGNNALNIMRNQAEYCGELVEDIDANQARALRLARELMAEFPEDTRGRILALELENALAHADLTELAGHLGGVLEGTRRMTRIINSLKKSVERPRLMHYALGHDVLRLEDDLPRED
;
A
#
# COMPACT_ATOMS: atom_id res chain seq x y z
N MET A 1 50.93 -22.08 -7.13
CA MET A 1 49.72 -22.85 -6.75
C MET A 1 49.72 -24.12 -7.58
N ALA A 2 49.65 -25.31 -6.96
CA ALA A 2 49.64 -26.56 -7.71
C ALA A 2 48.41 -26.61 -8.62
N GLN A 3 48.63 -26.79 -9.92
CA GLN A 3 47.56 -26.93 -10.90
C GLN A 3 46.95 -28.32 -10.70
N HIS A 4 45.82 -28.39 -10.00
CA HIS A 4 45.10 -29.65 -9.82
C HIS A 4 44.60 -30.14 -11.18
N THR A 5 45.22 -31.20 -11.71
CA THR A 5 44.82 -31.85 -12.96
C THR A 5 43.48 -32.57 -12.78
N LYS A 6 42.78 -32.85 -13.89
CA LYS A 6 41.49 -33.57 -13.85
C LYS A 6 41.65 -34.96 -13.24
N GLU A 7 42.79 -35.59 -13.52
CA GLU A 7 43.20 -36.90 -13.03
C GLU A 7 43.37 -36.88 -11.51
N TYR A 8 44.07 -35.87 -10.98
CA TYR A 8 44.23 -35.68 -9.53
C TYR A 8 42.88 -35.50 -8.82
N ILE A 9 41.97 -34.69 -9.37
CA ILE A 9 40.64 -34.46 -8.78
C ILE A 9 39.82 -35.76 -8.80
N ARG A 10 39.90 -36.54 -9.89
CA ARG A 10 39.23 -37.84 -9.99
C ARG A 10 39.73 -38.81 -8.93
N GLU A 11 41.03 -38.90 -8.73
CA GLU A 11 41.64 -39.76 -7.72
C GLU A 11 41.23 -39.36 -6.30
N GLU A 12 41.19 -38.07 -6.00
CA GLU A 12 40.72 -37.57 -4.69
C GLU A 12 39.24 -37.90 -4.45
N ILE A 13 38.36 -37.76 -5.45
CA ILE A 13 36.95 -38.17 -5.32
C ILE A 13 36.84 -39.68 -5.07
N ILE A 14 37.60 -40.50 -5.79
CA ILE A 14 37.63 -41.96 -5.59
C ILE A 14 38.11 -42.29 -4.17
N ARG A 15 39.15 -41.61 -3.69
CA ARG A 15 39.67 -41.76 -2.33
C ARG A 15 38.61 -41.45 -1.28
N LEU A 16 37.88 -40.33 -1.43
CA LEU A 16 36.78 -39.97 -0.53
C LEU A 16 35.67 -41.03 -0.52
N LEU A 17 35.31 -41.57 -1.69
CA LEU A 17 34.27 -42.59 -1.85
C LEU A 17 34.66 -43.99 -1.33
N LYS A 18 35.96 -44.31 -1.28
CA LYS A 18 36.47 -45.56 -0.72
C LYS A 18 36.07 -45.73 0.75
N TYR A 19 36.06 -44.62 1.49
CA TYR A 19 35.69 -44.58 2.92
C TYR A 19 34.20 -44.30 3.18
N ALA A 20 33.38 -44.22 2.14
CA ALA A 20 31.93 -44.04 2.27
C ALA A 20 31.20 -45.40 2.45
N PRO A 21 30.16 -45.47 3.31
CA PRO A 21 29.24 -46.60 3.35
C PRO A 21 28.63 -46.89 1.96
N PRO A 22 28.24 -48.14 1.65
CA PRO A 22 27.71 -48.51 0.34
C PRO A 22 26.51 -47.64 -0.11
N GLU A 23 25.56 -47.39 0.78
CA GLU A 23 24.37 -46.55 0.51
C GLU A 23 24.76 -45.10 0.19
N MET A 24 25.73 -44.56 0.91
CA MET A 24 26.22 -43.18 0.71
C MET A 24 27.03 -43.05 -0.58
N ARG A 25 27.76 -44.11 -0.98
CA ARG A 25 28.43 -44.16 -2.28
C ARG A 25 27.43 -44.10 -3.43
N VAL A 26 26.32 -44.83 -3.31
CA VAL A 26 25.21 -44.78 -4.29
C VAL A 26 24.60 -43.37 -4.34
N ALA A 27 24.32 -42.76 -3.18
CA ALA A 27 23.76 -41.40 -3.11
C ALA A 27 24.68 -40.35 -3.75
N VAL A 28 25.98 -40.40 -3.47
CA VAL A 28 26.97 -39.48 -4.09
C VAL A 28 27.03 -39.66 -5.60
N LEU A 29 27.08 -40.91 -6.09
CA LEU A 29 27.13 -41.20 -7.53
C LEU A 29 25.84 -40.75 -8.24
N ALA A 30 24.68 -40.92 -7.62
CA ALA A 30 23.39 -40.50 -8.16
C ALA A 30 23.27 -38.97 -8.34
N LEU A 31 23.99 -38.17 -7.53
CA LEU A 31 23.97 -36.71 -7.63
C LEU A 31 24.88 -36.16 -8.74
N LEU A 32 25.92 -36.90 -9.16
CA LEU A 32 26.90 -36.43 -10.15
C LEU A 32 26.27 -35.99 -11.49
N PRO A 33 25.30 -36.71 -12.09
CA PRO A 33 24.65 -36.27 -13.32
C PRO A 33 23.85 -34.97 -13.15
N ALA A 34 23.15 -34.80 -12.02
CA ALA A 34 22.41 -33.57 -11.71
C ALA A 34 23.37 -32.39 -11.53
N THR A 35 24.41 -32.56 -10.69
CA THR A 35 25.45 -31.55 -10.49
C THR A 35 26.15 -31.16 -11.80
N LYS A 36 26.53 -32.13 -12.65
CA LYS A 36 27.16 -31.88 -13.95
C LYS A 36 26.24 -31.05 -14.86
N ARG A 37 24.95 -31.37 -14.91
CA ARG A 37 23.98 -30.59 -15.70
C ARG A 37 23.86 -29.16 -15.19
N THR A 38 23.78 -28.94 -13.87
CA THR A 38 23.75 -27.59 -13.28
C THR A 38 24.98 -26.77 -13.66
N LEU A 39 26.18 -27.36 -13.56
CA LEU A 39 27.44 -26.68 -13.89
C LEU A 39 27.54 -26.38 -15.39
N ASN A 40 27.10 -27.30 -16.26
CA ASN A 40 27.07 -27.09 -17.71
C ASN A 40 26.09 -26.00 -18.14
N GLN A 41 25.02 -25.78 -17.36
CA GLN A 41 24.08 -24.66 -17.55
C GLN A 41 24.66 -23.30 -17.10
N GLY A 42 25.94 -23.26 -16.69
CA GLY A 42 26.66 -22.03 -16.37
C GLY A 42 26.58 -21.62 -14.90
N TYR A 43 26.01 -22.44 -14.02
CA TYR A 43 26.05 -22.19 -12.58
C TYR A 43 27.49 -22.27 -12.07
N ARG A 44 27.91 -21.24 -11.31
CA ARG A 44 29.21 -21.20 -10.64
C ARG A 44 28.97 -21.10 -9.14
N PRO A 45 29.13 -22.19 -8.37
CA PRO A 45 28.91 -22.16 -6.92
C PRO A 45 29.92 -21.23 -6.25
N THR A 46 29.44 -20.38 -5.35
CA THR A 46 30.30 -19.55 -4.50
C THR A 46 30.91 -20.43 -3.41
N MET A 47 32.01 -21.09 -3.75
CA MET A 47 32.73 -21.96 -2.82
C MET A 47 33.53 -21.09 -1.85
N ARG A 48 33.14 -21.03 -0.57
CA ARG A 48 34.09 -20.66 0.49
C ARG A 48 35.20 -21.72 0.43
N GLY A 49 36.47 -21.32 0.49
CA GLY A 49 37.65 -22.19 0.30
C GLY A 49 37.86 -23.28 1.36
N VAL A 50 36.79 -23.95 1.80
CA VAL A 50 36.80 -25.03 2.77
C VAL A 50 37.23 -26.31 2.04
N PRO A 51 38.34 -26.96 2.46
CA PRO A 51 38.82 -28.16 1.81
C PRO A 51 37.83 -29.33 1.98
N LEU A 52 37.62 -30.10 0.91
CA LEU A 52 36.83 -31.34 0.94
C LEU A 52 37.60 -32.42 1.70
N ARG A 53 37.22 -32.68 2.95
CA ARG A 53 37.94 -33.62 3.85
C ARG A 53 37.30 -35.01 3.96
N SER A 54 36.05 -35.17 3.52
CA SER A 54 35.32 -36.43 3.69
C SER A 54 34.23 -36.62 2.63
N TRP A 55 33.72 -37.85 2.51
CA TRP A 55 32.56 -38.15 1.66
C TRP A 55 31.32 -37.34 2.04
N ARG A 56 31.15 -36.95 3.31
CA ARG A 56 30.03 -36.10 3.76
C ARG A 56 30.11 -34.69 3.17
N CYS A 57 31.32 -34.12 3.13
CA CYS A 57 31.56 -32.83 2.50
C CYS A 57 31.25 -32.88 1.00
N LEU A 58 31.65 -33.97 0.34
CA LEU A 58 31.36 -34.19 -1.08
C LEU A 58 29.85 -34.34 -1.33
N LEU A 59 29.16 -35.15 -0.52
CA LEU A 59 27.70 -35.34 -0.63
C LEU A 59 26.95 -34.02 -0.45
N HIS A 60 27.28 -33.25 0.59
CA HIS A 60 26.65 -31.95 0.86
C HIS A 60 26.89 -30.96 -0.28
N LEU A 61 28.11 -30.91 -0.81
CA LEU A 61 28.43 -30.06 -1.95
C LEU A 61 27.63 -30.45 -3.20
N LEU A 62 27.64 -31.73 -3.57
CA LEU A 62 26.92 -32.20 -4.75
C LEU A 62 25.41 -32.00 -4.62
N SER A 63 24.84 -32.25 -3.43
CA SER A 63 23.43 -32.01 -3.13
C SER A 63 23.06 -30.54 -3.28
N SER A 64 23.88 -29.64 -2.74
CA SER A 64 23.68 -28.18 -2.85
C SER A 64 23.75 -27.69 -4.30
N VAL A 65 24.63 -28.27 -5.13
CA VAL A 65 24.71 -27.89 -6.55
C VAL A 65 23.59 -28.56 -7.38
N ALA A 66 23.15 -29.75 -7.00
CA ALA A 66 22.07 -30.46 -7.68
C ALA A 66 20.70 -29.80 -7.42
N SER A 67 20.43 -29.33 -6.19
CA SER A 67 19.17 -28.62 -5.85
C SER A 67 18.98 -27.30 -6.60
N MET A 68 20.05 -26.72 -7.16
CA MET A 68 19.93 -25.52 -8.00
C MET A 68 19.13 -25.74 -9.30
N GLN A 69 19.03 -26.98 -9.80
CA GLN A 69 18.17 -27.26 -10.96
C GLN A 69 16.69 -27.13 -10.60
N SER A 70 16.28 -27.71 -9.45
CA SER A 70 14.91 -27.55 -8.95
C SER A 70 14.61 -26.09 -8.63
N ASP A 71 15.57 -25.35 -8.06
CA ASP A 71 15.36 -23.95 -7.71
C ASP A 71 15.26 -23.05 -8.94
N THR A 72 15.96 -23.37 -10.04
CA THR A 72 15.87 -22.60 -11.29
C THR A 72 14.56 -22.84 -12.02
N GLU A 73 14.10 -24.09 -12.09
CA GLU A 73 12.81 -24.45 -12.67
C GLU A 73 11.65 -23.88 -11.84
N MET A 74 11.74 -24.04 -10.51
CA MET A 74 10.81 -23.44 -9.56
C MET A 74 10.80 -21.92 -9.68
N LEU A 75 11.96 -21.28 -9.80
CA LEU A 75 12.06 -19.83 -10.03
C LEU A 75 11.35 -19.42 -11.30
N LEU A 76 11.54 -20.13 -12.41
CA LEU A 76 10.89 -19.80 -13.67
C LEU A 76 9.37 -19.94 -13.55
N ARG A 77 8.89 -21.02 -12.94
CA ARG A 77 7.46 -21.25 -12.69
C ARG A 77 6.85 -20.17 -11.80
N VAL A 78 7.43 -19.94 -10.62
CA VAL A 78 6.98 -18.90 -9.68
C VAL A 78 7.05 -17.52 -10.32
N SER A 79 8.10 -17.23 -11.09
CA SER A 79 8.20 -15.94 -11.79
C SER A 79 7.10 -15.80 -12.84
N SER A 80 6.81 -16.85 -13.60
CA SER A 80 5.73 -16.87 -14.59
C SER A 80 4.37 -16.64 -13.93
N ASP A 81 4.07 -17.35 -12.83
CA ASP A 81 2.79 -17.21 -12.12
C ASP A 81 2.64 -15.82 -11.51
N LEU A 82 3.71 -15.27 -10.90
CA LEU A 82 3.71 -13.92 -10.34
C LEU A 82 3.58 -12.83 -11.41
N LEU A 83 4.14 -13.05 -12.59
CA LEU A 83 3.99 -12.15 -13.73
C LEU A 83 2.58 -12.23 -14.34
N ALA A 84 1.95 -13.41 -14.37
CA ALA A 84 0.59 -13.56 -14.87
C ALA A 84 -0.45 -12.77 -14.04
N ILE A 85 -0.21 -12.59 -12.72
CA ILE A 85 -1.03 -11.68 -11.89
C ILE A 85 -0.92 -10.23 -12.41
N ALA A 86 0.26 -9.83 -12.89
CA ALA A 86 0.52 -8.48 -13.37
C ALA A 86 -0.31 -8.12 -14.61
N ASP A 87 -0.84 -9.10 -15.34
CA ASP A 87 -1.62 -8.86 -16.57
C ASP A 87 -3.08 -8.50 -16.31
N ARG A 88 -3.60 -8.72 -15.08
CA ARG A 88 -5.00 -8.42 -14.71
C ARG A 88 -5.10 -7.14 -13.88
N MET A 89 -6.07 -6.27 -14.19
CA MET A 89 -6.37 -5.11 -13.33
C MET A 89 -7.03 -5.58 -12.04
N ALA A 90 -6.29 -5.51 -10.93
CA ALA A 90 -6.77 -5.84 -9.59
C ALA A 90 -6.22 -4.85 -8.54
N PRO A 91 -6.95 -4.63 -7.42
CA PRO A 91 -6.48 -3.79 -6.32
C PRO A 91 -5.15 -4.28 -5.72
N PRO A 92 -4.30 -3.39 -5.15
CA PRO A 92 -3.00 -3.79 -4.59
C PRO A 92 -3.07 -4.89 -3.52
N GLY A 93 -4.09 -4.87 -2.67
CA GLY A 93 -4.30 -5.91 -1.65
C GLY A 93 -4.63 -7.29 -2.26
N GLU A 94 -5.38 -7.30 -3.35
CA GLU A 94 -5.75 -8.52 -4.07
C GLU A 94 -4.56 -9.11 -4.82
N VAL A 95 -3.76 -8.25 -5.47
CA VAL A 95 -2.50 -8.66 -6.11
C VAL A 95 -1.50 -9.20 -5.08
N LEU A 96 -1.44 -8.60 -3.89
CA LEU A 96 -0.61 -9.08 -2.79
C LEU A 96 -1.07 -10.44 -2.28
N ARG A 97 -2.38 -10.64 -2.11
CA ARG A 97 -2.99 -11.91 -1.71
C ARG A 97 -2.66 -13.03 -2.71
N GLN A 98 -2.94 -12.81 -4.00
CA GLN A 98 -2.64 -13.79 -5.05
C GLN A 98 -1.14 -14.11 -5.14
N SER A 99 -0.28 -13.10 -4.94
CA SER A 99 1.17 -13.32 -4.88
C SER A 99 1.55 -14.21 -3.69
N ALA A 100 0.93 -14.01 -2.53
CA ALA A 100 1.17 -14.84 -1.36
C ALA A 100 0.67 -16.27 -1.53
N GLU A 101 -0.44 -16.48 -2.26
CA GLU A 101 -0.95 -17.82 -2.60
C GLU A 101 0.03 -18.59 -3.48
N ILE A 102 0.63 -17.96 -4.48
CA ILE A 102 1.69 -18.61 -5.28
C ILE A 102 2.88 -18.97 -4.39
N LEU A 103 3.32 -18.03 -3.56
CA LEU A 103 4.52 -18.22 -2.74
C LEU A 103 4.32 -19.28 -1.64
N VAL A 104 3.15 -19.33 -0.99
CA VAL A 104 2.87 -20.30 0.07
C VAL A 104 2.89 -21.72 -0.48
N HIS A 105 2.33 -21.94 -1.68
CA HIS A 105 2.35 -23.24 -2.36
C HIS A 105 3.75 -23.61 -2.84
N ALA A 106 4.44 -22.66 -3.48
CA ALA A 106 5.78 -22.89 -3.99
C ALA A 106 6.74 -23.26 -2.85
N MET A 107 6.73 -22.51 -1.75
CA MET A 107 7.67 -22.67 -0.64
C MET A 107 7.22 -23.69 0.41
N HIS A 108 6.17 -24.47 0.11
CA HIS A 108 5.61 -25.49 1.00
C HIS A 108 5.29 -24.98 2.41
N ALA A 109 4.85 -23.72 2.50
CA ALA A 109 4.34 -23.13 3.72
C ALA A 109 2.87 -23.54 3.93
N GLU A 110 2.38 -23.36 5.15
CA GLU A 110 1.04 -23.79 5.55
C GLU A 110 0.09 -22.59 5.72
N LEU A 111 0.65 -21.43 6.04
CA LEU A 111 -0.08 -20.20 6.31
C LEU A 111 0.67 -19.03 5.66
N TYR A 112 -0.08 -18.07 5.12
CA TYR A 112 0.45 -16.75 4.79
C TYR A 112 -0.29 -15.64 5.52
N VAL A 113 0.42 -14.53 5.75
CA VAL A 113 -0.12 -13.27 6.26
C VAL A 113 0.46 -12.13 5.43
N CYS A 114 -0.42 -11.33 4.84
CA CYS A 114 -0.08 -10.16 4.05
C CYS A 114 -0.38 -8.89 4.82
N ARG A 115 0.57 -7.96 4.83
CA ARG A 115 0.36 -6.61 5.38
C ARG A 115 0.65 -5.56 4.32
N LEU A 116 -0.11 -4.47 4.34
CA LEU A 116 0.19 -3.26 3.58
C LEU A 116 0.30 -2.08 4.53
N ARG A 117 1.24 -1.19 4.23
CA ARG A 117 1.37 0.07 4.93
C ARG A 117 0.26 1.01 4.47
N ASN A 118 -0.52 1.53 5.42
CA ASN A 118 -1.56 2.51 5.13
C ASN A 118 -0.96 3.92 4.97
N SER A 119 -1.79 4.92 4.71
CA SER A 119 -1.34 6.30 4.53
C SER A 119 -0.87 6.98 5.82
N ARG A 120 -1.21 6.45 6.99
CA ARG A 120 -0.70 6.87 8.30
C ARG A 120 0.67 6.26 8.62
N GLY A 121 1.18 5.39 7.75
CA GLY A 121 2.43 4.67 7.97
C GLY A 121 2.27 3.42 8.84
N GLU A 122 1.05 3.01 9.17
CA GLU A 122 0.78 1.84 10.01
C GLU A 122 0.69 0.56 9.15
N TRP A 123 1.12 -0.57 9.71
CA TRP A 123 1.09 -1.86 9.05
C TRP A 123 -0.20 -2.61 9.30
N VAL A 124 -1.08 -2.66 8.31
CA VAL A 124 -2.40 -3.28 8.45
C VAL A 124 -2.40 -4.67 7.81
N ALA A 125 -2.87 -5.67 8.56
CA ALA A 125 -3.15 -7.00 8.00
C ALA A 125 -4.26 -6.91 6.95
N ARG A 126 -3.98 -7.34 5.71
CA ARG A 126 -4.91 -7.28 4.57
C ARG A 126 -5.50 -8.61 4.19
N SER A 127 -4.73 -9.67 4.34
CA SER A 127 -5.21 -11.03 4.09
C SER A 127 -4.35 -12.02 4.86
N ALA A 128 -4.97 -13.07 5.37
CA ALA A 128 -4.28 -14.22 5.93
C ALA A 128 -5.09 -15.46 5.59
N ASN A 129 -4.43 -16.55 5.23
CA ASN A 129 -5.12 -17.81 4.96
C ASN A 129 -4.22 -19.01 5.19
N HIS A 130 -4.84 -20.11 5.61
CA HIS A 130 -4.22 -21.41 5.73
C HIS A 130 -4.47 -22.22 4.45
N VAL A 131 -3.42 -22.84 3.90
CA VAL A 131 -3.48 -23.53 2.59
C VAL A 131 -4.51 -24.66 2.55
N SER A 132 -4.68 -25.39 3.66
CA SER A 132 -5.69 -26.45 3.79
C SER A 132 -7.06 -25.98 4.32
N GLY A 133 -7.32 -24.66 4.36
CA GLY A 133 -8.62 -24.11 4.81
C GLY A 133 -8.90 -24.28 6.31
N LYS A 134 -7.88 -24.61 7.11
CA LYS A 134 -7.99 -24.64 8.57
C LYS A 134 -8.22 -23.23 9.14
N SER A 135 -8.72 -23.17 10.36
CA SER A 135 -8.79 -21.91 11.12
C SER A 135 -7.43 -21.22 11.17
N ILE A 136 -7.40 -19.94 10.82
CA ILE A 136 -6.21 -19.12 10.95
C ILE A 136 -5.99 -18.73 12.43
N PRO A 137 -4.76 -18.82 12.95
CA PRO A 137 -4.40 -18.21 14.23
C PRO A 137 -4.77 -16.73 14.29
N ILE A 138 -4.90 -16.20 15.51
CA ILE A 138 -5.09 -14.76 15.71
C ILE A 138 -3.88 -14.02 15.12
N VAL A 139 -4.15 -13.13 14.16
CA VAL A 139 -3.16 -12.24 13.56
C VAL A 139 -3.30 -10.86 14.17
N ALA A 140 -2.21 -10.32 14.73
CA ALA A 140 -2.20 -8.96 15.24
C ALA A 140 -2.62 -7.97 14.15
N PRO A 141 -3.61 -7.08 14.38
CA PRO A 141 -4.14 -6.20 13.34
C PRO A 141 -3.09 -5.19 12.86
N MET A 142 -2.23 -4.75 13.77
CA MET A 142 -1.10 -3.83 13.53
C MET A 142 0.23 -4.53 13.80
N LEU A 143 1.32 -3.92 13.35
CA LEU A 143 2.68 -4.42 13.60
C LEU A 143 3.54 -3.33 14.26
N GLU A 144 4.29 -3.71 15.29
CA GLU A 144 5.01 -2.79 16.16
C GLU A 144 6.46 -2.54 15.67
N GLU A 145 6.68 -1.45 14.93
CA GLU A 145 7.98 -1.13 14.33
C GLU A 145 9.11 -0.80 15.35
N SER A 146 8.76 -0.53 16.62
CA SER A 146 9.71 -0.14 17.68
C SER A 146 10.64 -1.29 18.11
N LEU A 147 10.24 -2.55 17.85
CA LEU A 147 10.97 -3.75 18.26
C LEU A 147 12.21 -4.02 17.40
N ARG A 148 13.26 -3.22 17.57
CA ARG A 148 14.49 -3.26 16.73
C ARG A 148 15.21 -4.60 16.74
N GLU A 149 15.08 -5.37 17.81
CA GLU A 149 15.68 -6.72 17.95
C GLU A 149 14.92 -7.77 17.12
N HIS A 150 13.67 -7.50 16.77
CA HIS A 150 12.85 -8.42 15.98
C HIS A 150 13.30 -8.40 14.50
N PRO A 151 13.71 -9.54 13.91
CA PRO A 151 14.32 -9.60 12.57
C PRO A 151 13.51 -8.92 11.45
N VAL A 152 12.18 -9.05 11.47
CA VAL A 152 11.32 -8.41 10.46
C VAL A 152 11.25 -6.90 10.66
N MET A 153 11.22 -6.40 11.90
CA MET A 153 11.18 -4.96 12.15
C MET A 153 12.51 -4.33 11.80
N ASN A 154 13.60 -5.00 12.18
CA ASN A 154 14.94 -4.61 11.77
C ASN A 154 15.04 -4.53 10.23
N ALA A 155 14.53 -5.53 9.51
CA ALA A 155 14.50 -5.52 8.06
C ALA A 155 13.61 -4.43 7.45
N ILE A 156 12.53 -4.01 8.13
CA ILE A 156 11.70 -2.86 7.73
C ILE A 156 12.49 -1.56 7.84
N LEU A 157 13.26 -1.40 8.93
CA LEU A 157 14.10 -0.23 9.20
C LEU A 157 15.35 -0.18 8.29
N GLN A 158 15.92 -1.33 7.95
CA GLN A 158 17.08 -1.43 7.04
C GLN A 158 16.68 -1.21 5.57
N ARG A 159 17.44 -0.39 4.83
CA ARG A 159 17.06 0.04 3.47
C ARG A 159 17.08 -1.06 2.41
N HIS A 160 17.96 -2.06 2.53
CA HIS A 160 18.27 -3.01 1.45
C HIS A 160 17.69 -4.41 1.67
N THR A 161 17.19 -4.72 2.86
CA THR A 161 16.70 -6.05 3.20
C THR A 161 15.34 -6.30 2.52
N ARG A 162 15.28 -7.36 1.71
CA ARG A 162 14.11 -7.74 0.90
C ARG A 162 13.40 -8.98 1.38
N TYR A 163 14.05 -9.78 2.21
CA TYR A 163 13.45 -10.93 2.84
C TYR A 163 14.13 -11.23 4.17
N VAL A 164 13.45 -11.98 5.04
CA VAL A 164 13.95 -12.44 6.33
C VAL A 164 13.56 -13.90 6.49
N VAL A 165 14.56 -14.76 6.78
CA VAL A 165 14.35 -16.16 7.11
C VAL A 165 14.53 -16.33 8.61
N SER A 166 13.45 -16.69 9.32
CA SER A 166 13.42 -17.03 10.73
C SER A 166 13.10 -18.52 10.86
N ASN A 167 14.11 -19.38 10.83
CA ASN A 167 13.94 -20.85 10.86
C ASN A 167 13.73 -21.46 12.26
N ASN A 168 13.74 -20.60 13.28
CA ASN A 168 13.42 -20.94 14.64
C ASN A 168 12.77 -19.71 15.28
N LEU A 169 11.48 -19.79 15.61
CA LEU A 169 10.72 -18.68 16.22
C LEU A 169 10.73 -18.70 17.76
N GLN A 170 11.58 -19.48 18.42
CA GLN A 170 11.56 -19.67 19.87
C GLN A 170 12.28 -18.56 20.66
N ALA A 171 12.18 -17.31 20.23
CA ALA A 171 12.61 -16.12 20.97
C ALA A 171 12.28 -14.83 20.20
N LEU A 172 12.30 -13.69 20.91
CA LEU A 172 12.06 -12.35 20.34
C LEU A 172 13.09 -11.98 19.27
N GLU A 173 14.37 -12.16 19.56
CA GLU A 173 15.48 -11.87 18.64
C GLU A 173 15.51 -12.79 17.41
N ARG A 174 14.78 -13.91 17.47
CA ARG A 174 14.57 -14.81 16.31
C ARG A 174 13.27 -14.51 15.57
N GLY A 175 12.47 -13.60 16.12
CA GLY A 175 11.25 -13.08 15.53
C GLY A 175 9.97 -13.81 15.92
N GLY A 176 10.03 -14.72 16.89
CA GLY A 176 8.83 -15.15 17.58
C GLY A 176 8.71 -14.46 18.93
N ASP A 177 7.95 -15.06 19.85
CA ASP A 177 7.60 -14.52 21.17
C ASP A 177 7.37 -12.99 21.22
N SER A 178 6.77 -12.46 20.15
CA SER A 178 6.45 -11.06 19.96
C SER A 178 4.94 -10.93 19.76
N PHE A 179 4.39 -9.77 20.09
CA PHE A 179 2.99 -9.46 19.77
C PHE A 179 2.68 -9.63 18.27
N ASP A 180 3.67 -9.35 17.43
CA ASP A 180 3.55 -9.47 15.97
C ASP A 180 3.61 -10.92 15.46
N CYS A 181 3.96 -11.88 16.32
CA CYS A 181 4.16 -13.28 15.98
C CYS A 181 3.47 -14.25 16.96
N VAL A 182 2.23 -13.93 17.37
CA VAL A 182 1.40 -14.85 18.19
C VAL A 182 1.23 -16.22 17.54
N ILE A 183 1.29 -16.29 16.20
CA ILE A 183 1.27 -17.51 15.40
C ILE A 183 2.28 -18.57 15.91
N TYR A 184 3.42 -18.16 16.46
CA TYR A 184 4.39 -19.09 17.07
C TYR A 184 3.78 -19.94 18.21
N LYS A 185 2.88 -19.36 19.02
CA LYS A 185 2.21 -20.04 20.15
C LYS A 185 1.27 -21.15 19.67
N GLU A 186 0.80 -21.07 18.43
CA GLU A 186 -0.04 -22.08 17.77
C GLU A 186 0.76 -23.21 17.11
N GLY A 187 2.05 -23.37 17.45
CA GLY A 187 2.87 -24.49 16.97
C GLY A 187 3.70 -24.21 15.72
N TYR A 188 3.61 -23.02 15.13
CA TYR A 188 4.48 -22.64 14.01
C TYR A 188 5.91 -22.42 14.47
N ARG A 189 6.89 -22.82 13.66
CA ARG A 189 8.32 -22.82 14.05
C ARG A 189 9.22 -22.04 13.12
N SER A 190 8.84 -21.89 11.87
CA SER A 190 9.60 -21.11 10.88
C SER A 190 8.74 -20.03 10.22
N ARG A 191 9.36 -18.90 9.88
CA ARG A 191 8.77 -17.80 9.10
C ARG A 191 9.71 -17.34 8.00
N LEU A 192 9.16 -17.11 6.81
CA LEU A 192 9.81 -16.41 5.71
C LEU A 192 9.03 -15.14 5.39
N ALA A 193 9.62 -13.98 5.63
CA ALA A 193 9.00 -12.68 5.38
C ALA A 193 9.63 -12.00 4.17
N PHE A 194 8.84 -11.63 3.17
CA PHE A 194 9.24 -10.76 2.07
C PHE A 194 8.90 -9.31 2.40
N VAL A 195 9.90 -8.43 2.29
CA VAL A 195 9.77 -6.99 2.51
C VAL A 195 9.66 -6.28 1.15
N LEU A 196 8.47 -5.76 0.87
CA LEU A 196 8.15 -5.15 -0.41
C LEU A 196 8.55 -3.69 -0.43
N ARG A 197 9.41 -3.34 -1.39
CA ARG A 197 10.02 -2.01 -1.52
C ARG A 197 9.96 -1.54 -2.95
N GLU A 198 9.65 -0.26 -3.14
CA GLU A 198 9.84 0.40 -4.43
C GLU A 198 11.35 0.52 -4.75
N ARG A 199 11.68 0.89 -5.99
CA ARG A 199 13.07 1.22 -6.35
C ARG A 199 13.55 2.47 -5.58
N ASN A 200 14.87 2.63 -5.46
CA ASN A 200 15.54 3.80 -4.85
C ASN A 200 15.36 3.93 -3.32
N ASP A 201 15.49 2.83 -2.58
CA ASP A 201 15.52 2.83 -1.10
C ASP A 201 14.32 3.51 -0.41
N LYS A 202 13.18 3.57 -1.09
CA LYS A 202 11.93 4.05 -0.51
C LYS A 202 11.50 3.18 0.68
N PRO A 203 10.70 3.73 1.61
CA PRO A 203 10.15 2.96 2.71
C PRO A 203 9.43 1.70 2.21
N PRO A 204 9.50 0.59 2.96
CA PRO A 204 8.77 -0.61 2.58
C PRO A 204 7.27 -0.32 2.68
N PHE A 205 6.50 -0.88 1.74
CA PHE A 205 5.07 -0.63 1.61
C PHE A 205 4.21 -1.87 1.86
N GLY A 206 4.82 -3.06 1.87
CA GLY A 206 4.11 -4.32 2.01
C GLY A 206 4.95 -5.44 2.59
N LEU A 207 4.29 -6.43 3.17
CA LEU A 207 4.89 -7.65 3.69
C LEU A 207 4.10 -8.87 3.20
N VAL A 208 4.81 -9.93 2.82
CA VAL A 208 4.26 -11.28 2.69
C VAL A 208 5.00 -12.17 3.67
N MET A 209 4.31 -12.71 4.66
CA MET A 209 4.90 -13.59 5.66
C MET A 209 4.34 -14.99 5.48
N LEU A 210 5.21 -15.96 5.27
CA LEU A 210 4.88 -17.37 5.15
C LEU A 210 5.28 -18.09 6.43
N TYR A 211 4.47 -19.04 6.88
CA TYR A 211 4.70 -19.78 8.11
C TYR A 211 4.59 -21.29 7.88
N THR A 212 5.41 -22.05 8.60
CA THR A 212 5.29 -23.50 8.70
C THR A 212 5.56 -23.99 10.12
N THR A 213 4.90 -25.08 10.48
CA THR A 213 5.13 -25.86 11.71
C THR A 213 6.49 -26.56 11.74
N ARG A 214 7.15 -26.72 10.59
CA ARG A 214 8.48 -27.32 10.50
C ARG A 214 9.55 -26.40 11.07
N GLU A 215 10.42 -26.95 11.91
CA GLU A 215 11.70 -26.30 12.25
C GLU A 215 12.59 -26.28 11.00
N TYR A 216 13.32 -25.19 10.79
CA TYR A 216 14.18 -25.02 9.61
C TYR A 216 13.45 -25.12 8.26
N GLY A 217 12.15 -24.82 8.25
CA GLY A 217 11.27 -25.06 7.10
C GLY A 217 11.61 -24.27 5.83
N PHE A 218 12.42 -23.22 5.93
CA PHE A 218 12.83 -22.40 4.79
C PHE A 218 14.36 -22.40 4.55
N GLU A 219 15.12 -23.27 5.23
CA GLU A 219 16.59 -23.31 5.16
C GLU A 219 17.11 -23.67 3.76
N THR A 220 16.32 -24.42 2.98
CA THR A 220 16.75 -24.95 1.68
C THR A 220 16.71 -23.92 0.55
N PHE A 221 16.11 -22.74 0.76
CA PHE A 221 15.94 -21.74 -0.30
C PHE A 221 17.15 -20.80 -0.42
N ASP A 222 17.71 -20.71 -1.61
CA ASP A 222 18.84 -19.83 -1.91
C ASP A 222 18.48 -18.33 -1.89
N GLU A 223 19.44 -17.50 -1.47
CA GLU A 223 19.31 -16.04 -1.38
C GLU A 223 18.92 -15.37 -2.71
N ARG A 224 19.47 -15.84 -3.84
CA ARG A 224 19.15 -15.31 -5.17
C ARG A 224 17.71 -15.61 -5.55
N PHE A 225 17.21 -16.80 -5.21
CA PHE A 225 15.82 -17.19 -5.42
C PHE A 225 14.87 -16.30 -4.61
N LEU A 226 15.08 -16.20 -3.30
CA LEU A 226 14.28 -15.38 -2.40
C LEU A 226 14.30 -13.90 -2.79
N GLY A 227 15.48 -13.36 -3.10
CA GLY A 227 15.64 -11.98 -3.54
C GLY A 227 14.92 -11.68 -4.87
N LYS A 228 14.84 -12.64 -5.80
CA LYS A 228 14.08 -12.49 -7.05
C LYS A 228 12.57 -12.51 -6.79
N CYS A 229 12.07 -13.44 -5.97
CA CYS A 229 10.65 -13.48 -5.58
C CYS A 229 10.24 -12.15 -4.93
N ALA A 230 11.02 -11.67 -3.95
CA ALA A 230 10.79 -10.38 -3.29
C ALA A 230 10.68 -9.21 -4.29
N ARG A 231 11.60 -9.16 -5.27
CA ARG A 231 11.61 -8.13 -6.31
C ARG A 231 10.39 -8.20 -7.21
N LEU A 232 10.02 -9.39 -7.68
CA LEU A 232 8.86 -9.57 -8.55
C LEU A 232 7.58 -9.14 -7.85
N VAL A 233 7.32 -9.63 -6.63
CA VAL A 233 6.15 -9.22 -5.86
C VAL A 233 6.16 -7.71 -5.60
N SER A 234 7.31 -7.12 -5.25
CA SER A 234 7.44 -5.67 -5.06
C SER A 234 7.08 -4.89 -6.33
N LEU A 235 7.51 -5.36 -7.50
CA LEU A 235 7.22 -4.72 -8.78
C LEU A 235 5.74 -4.84 -9.14
N THR A 236 5.17 -6.04 -9.01
CA THR A 236 3.77 -6.31 -9.37
C THR A 236 2.80 -5.51 -8.48
N VAL A 237 2.99 -5.55 -7.16
CA VAL A 237 2.15 -4.81 -6.21
C VAL A 237 2.42 -3.30 -6.30
N GLY A 238 3.70 -2.89 -6.34
CA GLY A 238 4.09 -1.48 -6.41
C GLY A 238 3.57 -0.76 -7.65
N ARG A 239 3.59 -1.44 -8.82
CA ARG A 239 3.01 -0.89 -10.06
C ARG A 239 1.52 -0.57 -9.91
N ARG A 240 0.76 -1.41 -9.19
CA ARG A 240 -0.67 -1.17 -8.94
C ARG A 240 -0.91 -0.01 -7.99
N ILE A 241 -0.07 0.15 -6.97
CA ILE A 241 -0.10 1.32 -6.09
C ILE A 241 0.16 2.60 -6.89
N ALA A 242 1.15 2.59 -7.78
CA ALA A 242 1.47 3.74 -8.63
C ALA A 242 0.32 4.09 -9.59
N VAL A 243 -0.27 3.10 -10.26
CA VAL A 243 -1.43 3.32 -11.16
C VAL A 243 -2.66 3.83 -10.40
N ALA A 244 -2.94 3.31 -9.21
CA ALA A 244 -4.03 3.80 -8.37
C ALA A 244 -3.81 5.27 -7.97
N ARG A 245 -2.57 5.64 -7.62
CA ARG A 245 -2.20 7.05 -7.35
C ARG A 245 -2.39 7.94 -8.56
N ASP A 246 -1.89 7.54 -9.73
CA ASP A 246 -2.04 8.31 -10.99
C ASP A 246 -3.52 8.47 -11.39
N THR A 247 -4.34 7.44 -11.18
CA THR A 247 -5.78 7.51 -11.45
C THR A 247 -6.47 8.50 -10.50
N LEU A 248 -6.13 8.48 -9.21
CA LEU A 248 -6.62 9.45 -8.23
C LEU A 248 -6.14 10.86 -8.54
N GLU A 249 -4.89 11.03 -8.96
CA GLU A 249 -4.31 12.31 -9.38
C GLU A 249 -5.08 12.92 -10.54
N LYS A 250 -5.33 12.12 -11.59
CA LYS A 250 -6.11 12.53 -12.75
C LYS A 250 -7.55 12.86 -12.39
N ALA A 251 -8.20 12.05 -11.56
CA ALA A 251 -9.57 12.30 -11.10
C ALA A 251 -9.65 13.59 -10.27
N ALA A 252 -8.73 13.79 -9.33
CA ALA A 252 -8.66 15.01 -8.53
C ALA A 252 -8.32 16.25 -9.36
N GLY A 253 -7.41 16.12 -10.34
CA GLY A 253 -7.06 17.18 -11.28
C GLY A 253 -8.26 17.60 -12.14
N ALA A 254 -9.01 16.63 -12.69
CA ALA A 254 -10.23 16.89 -13.44
C ALA A 254 -11.30 17.55 -12.56
N MET A 255 -11.59 16.99 -11.38
CA MET A 255 -12.56 17.59 -10.44
C MET A 255 -12.17 19.00 -10.04
N ALA A 256 -10.89 19.29 -9.83
CA ALA A 256 -10.43 20.63 -9.52
C ALA A 256 -10.66 21.61 -10.67
N HIS A 257 -10.38 21.19 -11.91
CA HIS A 257 -10.59 22.04 -13.07
C HIS A 257 -12.08 22.33 -13.32
N TYR A 258 -12.93 21.30 -13.36
CA TYR A 258 -14.38 21.48 -13.56
C TYR A 258 -15.06 22.17 -12.38
N GLY A 259 -14.69 21.80 -11.15
CA GLY A 259 -15.23 22.40 -9.93
C GLY A 259 -14.87 23.88 -9.82
N ASN A 260 -13.62 24.27 -10.07
CA ASN A 260 -13.22 25.69 -10.04
C ASN A 260 -13.94 26.51 -11.10
N ASN A 261 -14.17 25.97 -12.30
CA ASN A 261 -14.92 26.68 -13.34
C ASN A 261 -16.38 26.89 -12.93
N ALA A 262 -17.05 25.85 -12.42
CA ALA A 262 -18.43 25.96 -11.93
C ALA A 262 -18.55 26.96 -10.77
N LEU A 263 -17.60 26.93 -9.82
CA LEU A 263 -17.57 27.86 -8.69
C LEU A 263 -17.37 29.31 -9.12
N ASN A 264 -16.49 29.56 -10.10
CA ASN A 264 -16.32 30.90 -10.65
C ASN A 264 -17.60 31.41 -11.33
N ILE A 265 -18.31 30.54 -12.06
CA ILE A 265 -19.60 30.90 -12.67
C ILE A 265 -20.63 31.25 -11.59
N MET A 266 -20.77 30.42 -10.56
CA MET A 266 -21.69 30.68 -9.44
C MET A 266 -21.35 31.97 -8.71
N ARG A 267 -20.06 32.24 -8.46
CA ARG A 267 -19.59 33.48 -7.84
C ARG A 267 -19.98 34.69 -8.68
N ASN A 268 -19.66 34.67 -9.98
CA ASN A 268 -19.98 35.79 -10.87
C ASN A 268 -21.50 36.06 -10.93
N GLN A 269 -22.32 35.01 -10.95
CA GLN A 269 -23.78 35.15 -10.92
C GLN A 269 -24.27 35.73 -9.58
N ALA A 270 -23.72 35.27 -8.45
CA ALA A 270 -24.08 35.79 -7.14
C ALA A 270 -23.64 37.24 -6.93
N GLU A 271 -22.45 37.61 -7.42
CA GLU A 271 -21.95 39.00 -7.43
C GLU A 271 -22.88 39.89 -8.25
N TYR A 272 -23.25 39.47 -9.46
CA TYR A 272 -24.19 40.21 -10.30
C TYR A 272 -25.59 40.35 -9.67
N CYS A 273 -26.11 39.30 -9.05
CA CYS A 273 -27.35 39.40 -8.28
C CYS A 273 -27.22 40.38 -7.10
N GLY A 274 -26.04 40.46 -6.47
CA GLY A 274 -25.74 41.44 -5.43
C GLY A 274 -25.84 42.88 -5.96
N GLU A 275 -25.20 43.17 -7.09
CA GLU A 275 -25.31 44.48 -7.76
C GLU A 275 -26.77 44.86 -8.07
N LEU A 276 -27.56 43.90 -8.59
CA LEU A 276 -28.99 44.13 -8.85
C LEU A 276 -29.79 44.41 -7.57
N VAL A 277 -29.48 43.73 -6.46
CA VAL A 277 -30.14 43.99 -5.18
C VAL A 277 -29.78 45.38 -4.65
N GLU A 278 -28.52 45.80 -4.76
CA GLU A 278 -28.09 47.17 -4.39
C GLU A 278 -28.80 48.24 -5.25
N ASP A 279 -28.94 48.01 -6.56
CA ASP A 279 -29.69 48.90 -7.45
C ASP A 279 -31.18 48.98 -7.09
N ILE A 280 -31.80 47.84 -6.72
CA ILE A 280 -33.21 47.81 -6.30
C ILE A 280 -33.37 48.54 -4.97
N ASP A 281 -32.47 48.35 -4.01
CA ASP A 281 -32.48 49.04 -2.71
C ASP A 281 -32.38 50.56 -2.89
N ALA A 282 -31.45 51.03 -3.74
CA ALA A 282 -31.30 52.44 -4.05
C ALA A 282 -32.57 53.03 -4.69
N ASN A 283 -33.20 52.30 -5.62
CA ASN A 283 -34.45 52.69 -6.26
C ASN A 283 -35.63 52.69 -5.29
N GLN A 284 -35.73 51.70 -4.40
CA GLN A 284 -36.75 51.60 -3.37
C GLN A 284 -36.62 52.75 -2.37
N ALA A 285 -35.41 53.05 -1.91
CA ALA A 285 -35.13 54.19 -1.03
C ALA A 285 -35.53 55.52 -1.70
N ARG A 286 -35.28 55.67 -3.00
CA ARG A 286 -35.74 56.83 -3.78
C ARG A 286 -37.27 56.89 -3.90
N ALA A 287 -37.92 55.77 -4.19
CA ALA A 287 -39.37 55.68 -4.32
C ALA A 287 -40.09 55.99 -3.00
N LEU A 288 -39.56 55.51 -1.87
CA LEU A 288 -40.07 55.84 -0.52
C LEU A 288 -39.96 57.34 -0.22
N ARG A 289 -38.85 58.00 -0.58
CA ARG A 289 -38.72 59.46 -0.43
C ARG A 289 -39.78 60.20 -1.26
N LEU A 290 -39.95 59.82 -2.53
CA LEU A 290 -40.95 60.43 -3.41
C LEU A 290 -42.38 60.19 -2.92
N ALA A 291 -42.70 59.01 -2.37
CA ALA A 291 -44.00 58.73 -1.78
C ALA A 291 -44.30 59.64 -0.58
N ARG A 292 -43.28 59.90 0.26
CA ARG A 292 -43.40 60.84 1.39
C ARG A 292 -43.58 62.29 0.96
N GLU A 293 -42.84 62.73 -0.06
CA GLU A 293 -43.02 64.05 -0.67
C GLU A 293 -44.43 64.19 -1.25
N LEU A 294 -44.92 63.17 -1.98
CA LEU A 294 -46.27 63.14 -2.53
C LEU A 294 -47.35 63.23 -1.43
N MET A 295 -47.18 62.51 -0.32
CA MET A 295 -48.09 62.62 0.83
C MET A 295 -48.16 64.04 1.40
N ALA A 296 -47.03 64.75 1.44
CA ALA A 296 -46.95 66.10 1.99
C ALA A 296 -47.69 67.15 1.13
N GLU A 297 -47.83 66.91 -0.17
CA GLU A 297 -48.56 67.78 -1.10
C GLU A 297 -50.09 67.69 -0.97
N PHE A 298 -50.60 66.62 -0.34
CA PHE A 298 -52.03 66.34 -0.25
C PHE A 298 -52.60 66.54 1.18
N PRO A 299 -53.76 67.22 1.35
CA PRO A 299 -54.45 67.35 2.64
C PRO A 299 -54.87 66.00 3.24
N GLU A 300 -55.04 65.96 4.57
CA GLU A 300 -55.16 64.72 5.39
C GLU A 300 -56.27 63.74 4.97
N ASP A 301 -57.34 64.21 4.34
CA ASP A 301 -58.51 63.38 3.97
C ASP A 301 -58.70 63.21 2.45
N THR A 302 -57.66 63.44 1.67
CA THR A 302 -57.76 63.30 0.21
C THR A 302 -57.38 61.91 -0.27
N ARG A 303 -58.08 61.44 -1.32
CA ARG A 303 -57.78 60.18 -2.01
C ARG A 303 -56.31 60.09 -2.47
N GLY A 304 -55.70 61.22 -2.83
CA GLY A 304 -54.28 61.29 -3.20
C GLY A 304 -53.35 60.90 -2.06
N ARG A 305 -53.61 61.37 -0.84
CA ARG A 305 -52.83 61.02 0.35
C ARG A 305 -53.00 59.54 0.73
N ILE A 306 -54.23 59.01 0.64
CA ILE A 306 -54.51 57.58 0.91
C ILE A 306 -53.72 56.67 -0.05
N LEU A 307 -53.72 56.97 -1.35
CA LEU A 307 -52.95 56.21 -2.34
C LEU A 307 -51.43 56.32 -2.14
N ALA A 308 -50.95 57.48 -1.71
CA ALA A 308 -49.53 57.69 -1.40
C ALA A 308 -49.08 56.89 -0.17
N LEU A 309 -49.94 56.79 0.85
CA LEU A 309 -49.72 55.96 2.04
C LEU A 309 -49.73 54.46 1.70
N GLU A 310 -50.67 54.01 0.85
CA GLU A 310 -50.69 52.64 0.34
C GLU A 310 -49.41 52.30 -0.45
N LEU A 311 -48.92 53.24 -1.26
CA LEU A 311 -47.66 53.08 -2.00
C LEU A 311 -46.44 53.00 -1.06
N GLU A 312 -46.35 53.86 -0.04
CA GLU A 312 -45.28 53.79 0.96
C GLU A 312 -45.30 52.44 1.68
N ASN A 313 -46.48 51.97 2.12
CA ASN A 313 -46.64 50.69 2.78
C ASN A 313 -46.24 49.52 1.87
N ALA A 314 -46.62 49.55 0.59
CA ALA A 314 -46.25 48.52 -0.37
C ALA A 314 -44.73 48.49 -0.63
N LEU A 315 -44.09 49.66 -0.72
CA LEU A 315 -42.64 49.78 -0.89
C LEU A 315 -41.87 49.39 0.38
N ALA A 316 -42.42 49.61 1.58
CA ALA A 316 -41.76 49.24 2.83
C ALA A 316 -41.73 47.73 3.11
N HIS A 317 -42.58 46.94 2.42
CA HIS A 317 -42.67 45.48 2.61
C HIS A 317 -41.68 44.66 1.76
N ALA A 318 -40.93 45.27 0.84
CA ALA A 318 -39.93 44.53 0.06
C ALA A 318 -38.68 44.27 0.92
N ASP A 319 -38.54 43.06 1.44
CA ASP A 319 -37.37 42.62 2.22
C ASP A 319 -36.22 42.21 1.29
N LEU A 320 -35.35 43.18 0.98
CA LEU A 320 -34.11 42.95 0.23
C LEU A 320 -32.97 42.40 1.11
N THR A 321 -33.12 42.45 2.44
CA THR A 321 -32.08 42.04 3.39
C THR A 321 -31.94 40.52 3.42
N GLU A 322 -33.06 39.80 3.36
CA GLU A 322 -33.07 38.34 3.28
C GLU A 322 -32.42 37.84 1.96
N LEU A 323 -32.70 38.52 0.85
CA LEU A 323 -32.12 38.24 -0.47
C LEU A 323 -30.59 38.46 -0.48
N ALA A 324 -30.11 39.56 0.08
CA ALA A 324 -28.69 39.83 0.26
C ALA A 324 -28.02 38.77 1.17
N GLY A 325 -28.70 38.35 2.24
CA GLY A 325 -28.25 37.30 3.14
C GLY A 325 -28.07 35.95 2.43
N HIS A 326 -29.02 35.54 1.59
CA HIS A 326 -28.92 34.32 0.80
C HIS A 326 -27.77 34.35 -0.22
N LEU A 327 -27.54 35.49 -0.88
CA LEU A 327 -26.41 35.68 -1.79
C LEU A 327 -25.07 35.59 -1.06
N GLY A 328 -24.97 36.19 0.13
CA GLY A 328 -23.82 36.04 1.02
C GLY A 328 -23.53 34.57 1.35
N GLY A 329 -24.57 33.79 1.67
CA GLY A 329 -24.47 32.35 1.91
C GLY A 329 -23.98 31.55 0.70
N VAL A 330 -24.42 31.89 -0.51
CA VAL A 330 -23.93 31.26 -1.77
C VAL A 330 -22.44 31.54 -1.99
N LEU A 331 -22.00 32.78 -1.76
CA LEU A 331 -20.60 33.18 -1.89
C LEU A 331 -19.70 32.47 -0.86
N GLU A 332 -20.18 32.34 0.38
CA GLU A 332 -19.45 31.62 1.43
C GLU A 332 -19.36 30.11 1.14
N GLY A 333 -20.46 29.50 0.69
CA GLY A 333 -20.51 28.11 0.24
C GLY A 333 -19.53 27.85 -0.91
N THR A 334 -19.46 28.77 -1.86
CA THR A 334 -18.52 28.72 -3.00
C THR A 334 -17.07 28.73 -2.51
N ARG A 335 -16.71 29.62 -1.57
CA ARG A 335 -15.37 29.69 -0.96
C ARG A 335 -15.02 28.41 -0.18
N ARG A 336 -15.99 27.81 0.53
CA ARG A 336 -15.79 26.53 1.23
C ARG A 336 -15.51 25.39 0.25
N MET A 337 -16.27 25.29 -0.84
CA MET A 337 -16.04 24.28 -1.88
C MET A 337 -14.66 24.42 -2.56
N THR A 338 -14.19 25.64 -2.83
CA THR A 338 -12.84 25.88 -3.37
C THR A 338 -11.75 25.32 -2.44
N ARG A 339 -11.91 25.47 -1.11
CA ARG A 339 -10.98 24.89 -0.12
C ARG A 339 -10.99 23.36 -0.18
N ILE A 340 -12.17 22.73 -0.23
CA ILE A 340 -12.32 21.27 -0.34
C ILE A 340 -11.63 20.73 -1.60
N ILE A 341 -11.79 21.40 -2.74
CA ILE A 341 -11.12 21.04 -4.00
C ILE A 341 -9.59 21.10 -3.87
N ASN A 342 -9.07 22.14 -3.22
CA ASN A 342 -7.63 22.26 -2.99
C ASN A 342 -7.10 21.17 -2.05
N SER A 343 -7.86 20.80 -1.02
CA SER A 343 -7.54 19.67 -0.13
C SER A 343 -7.59 18.33 -0.84
N LEU A 344 -8.52 18.15 -1.79
CA LEU A 344 -8.59 16.96 -2.65
C LEU A 344 -7.33 16.81 -3.50
N LYS A 345 -6.82 17.90 -4.10
CA LYS A 345 -5.54 17.91 -4.82
C LYS A 345 -4.36 17.52 -3.94
N LYS A 346 -4.27 18.07 -2.72
CA LYS A 346 -3.21 17.70 -1.74
C LYS A 346 -3.31 16.23 -1.32
N SER A 347 -4.52 15.69 -1.24
CA SER A 347 -4.78 14.30 -0.83
C SER A 347 -4.29 13.26 -1.85
N VAL A 348 -4.00 13.67 -3.09
CA VAL A 348 -3.36 12.81 -4.10
C VAL A 348 -1.95 12.41 -3.66
N GLU A 349 -1.18 13.36 -3.11
CA GLU A 349 0.20 13.12 -2.68
C GLU A 349 0.26 12.41 -1.32
N ARG A 350 -0.69 12.72 -0.43
CA ARG A 350 -0.83 12.12 0.91
C ARG A 350 -2.31 11.92 1.29
N PRO A 351 -2.92 10.79 0.90
CA PRO A 351 -4.35 10.56 1.15
C PRO A 351 -4.64 10.40 2.64
N ARG A 352 -5.38 11.34 3.22
CA ARG A 352 -5.85 11.26 4.60
C ARG A 352 -7.27 10.70 4.62
N LEU A 353 -7.48 9.61 5.35
CA LEU A 353 -8.78 8.96 5.47
C LEU A 353 -9.38 9.24 6.85
N MET A 354 -10.66 9.60 6.86
CA MET A 354 -11.51 9.74 8.03
C MET A 354 -12.45 8.52 8.10
N HIS A 355 -12.58 7.94 9.29
CA HIS A 355 -13.62 6.93 9.54
C HIS A 355 -14.98 7.61 9.55
N TYR A 356 -15.82 7.27 8.57
CA TYR A 356 -17.21 7.69 8.55
C TYR A 356 -18.04 6.72 9.37
N ALA A 357 -19.05 7.22 10.09
CA ALA A 357 -19.86 6.44 11.04
C ALA A 357 -20.57 5.20 10.43
N LEU A 358 -20.62 5.09 9.10
CA LEU A 358 -21.18 3.95 8.36
C LEU A 358 -20.14 2.89 7.95
N GLY A 359 -18.93 2.90 8.54
CA GLY A 359 -17.93 1.85 8.33
C GLY A 359 -17.12 1.96 7.04
N HIS A 360 -17.24 3.08 6.31
CA HIS A 360 -16.43 3.38 5.13
C HIS A 360 -15.39 4.47 5.44
N ASP A 361 -14.16 4.26 4.97
CA ASP A 361 -13.12 5.28 4.98
C ASP A 361 -13.37 6.30 3.87
N VAL A 362 -13.58 7.56 4.24
CA VAL A 362 -13.73 8.68 3.28
C VAL A 362 -12.50 9.56 3.30
N LEU A 363 -12.19 10.22 2.17
CA LEU A 363 -11.11 11.20 2.12
C LEU A 363 -11.45 12.38 3.03
N ARG A 364 -10.52 12.75 3.91
CA ARG A 364 -10.62 13.92 4.77
C ARG A 364 -10.23 15.15 3.96
N LEU A 365 -11.22 15.97 3.61
CA LEU A 365 -11.05 17.13 2.73
C LEU A 365 -11.11 18.49 3.46
N GLU A 366 -11.45 18.49 4.74
CA GLU A 366 -11.45 19.70 5.56
C GLU A 366 -10.16 19.77 6.38
N ASP A 367 -9.48 20.91 6.31
CA ASP A 367 -8.38 21.25 7.21
C ASP A 367 -9.02 21.71 8.53
N ASP A 368 -8.86 20.94 9.60
CA ASP A 368 -9.16 21.41 10.96
C ASP A 368 -8.18 22.54 11.27
N LEU A 369 -8.58 23.79 11.03
CA LEU A 369 -8.03 24.88 11.81
C LEU A 369 -8.51 24.68 13.25
N PRO A 370 -7.66 24.90 14.27
CA PRO A 370 -8.14 24.98 15.63
C PRO A 370 -9.23 26.06 15.64
N ARG A 371 -10.40 25.76 16.21
CA ARG A 371 -11.25 26.83 16.71
C ARG A 371 -10.39 27.52 17.77
N GLU A 372 -9.90 28.72 17.44
CA GLU A 372 -9.49 29.67 18.47
C GLU A 372 -10.76 30.00 19.25
N ASP A 373 -10.80 29.52 20.49
CA ASP A 373 -11.73 30.01 21.52
C ASP A 373 -11.21 31.35 22.07
#